data_AF-A0A380FH04-F1
#
_entry.id   AF-A0A380FH04-F1
#
_cell.length_a   1.000
_cell.length_b   1.000
_cell.length_c   1.000
_cell.angle_alpha   90.00
_cell.angle_beta   90.00
_cell.angle_gamma   90.00
#
_symmetry.space_group_name_H-M   'P 1'
#
loop_
_entity.id
_entity.type
_entity.pdbx_description
1 polymer ?
#
loop_
_entity_poly.entity_id
_entity_poly.type
_entity_poly.pdbx_seq_one_letter_code
_entity_poly.pdbx_strand_id
1 'polypeptide(L)' 'MQLIKYNNNYLSIIRNFQLQQDHIHFPKSPLYHIEKAKTNNNLHCIMAFNQNKQLVSFFVFTI' A
#
# COMPACT_ATOMS: atom_id res chain seq x y z
N MET A 1 -1.28 0.81 -15.81
CA MET A 1 -1.22 0.65 -14.34
C MET A 1 -0.21 -0.43 -14.03
N GLN A 2 0.68 -0.22 -13.06
CA GLN A 2 1.70 -1.20 -12.66
C GLN A 2 1.44 -1.64 -11.21
N LEU A 3 1.33 -2.95 -10.98
CA LEU A 3 1.15 -3.53 -9.65
C LEU A 3 2.49 -4.07 -9.15
N ILE A 4 2.88 -3.68 -7.93
CA ILE A 4 4.17 -4.03 -7.33
C ILE A 4 3.93 -4.53 -5.91
N LYS A 5 4.45 -5.72 -5.58
CA LYS A 5 4.48 -6.20 -4.20
C LYS A 5 5.33 -5.25 -3.35
N TYR A 6 4.82 -4.86 -2.19
CA TYR A 6 5.56 -3.99 -1.28
C TYR A 6 6.93 -4.57 -0.91
N ASN A 7 7.93 -3.69 -0.85
CA ASN A 7 9.22 -3.91 -0.20
C ASN A 7 9.72 -2.59 0.42
N ASN A 8 10.77 -2.68 1.25
CA ASN A 8 11.26 -1.54 2.03
C ASN A 8 11.73 -0.34 1.20
N ASN A 9 12.05 -0.51 -0.09
CA ASN A 9 12.46 0.59 -0.96
C ASN A 9 11.34 1.62 -1.19
N TYR A 10 10.08 1.23 -0.94
CA TYR A 10 8.89 2.07 -1.13
C TYR A 10 8.37 2.70 0.17
N LEU A 11 9.08 2.54 1.29
CA LEU A 11 8.62 3.05 2.60
C LEU A 11 8.40 4.58 2.60
N SER A 12 9.28 5.34 1.94
CA SER A 12 9.15 6.80 1.84
C SER A 12 7.88 7.22 1.09
N ILE A 13 7.56 6.54 0.00
CA ILE A 13 6.36 6.79 -0.81
C ILE A 13 5.10 6.49 0.02
N ILE A 14 5.09 5.40 0.78
CA ILE A 14 3.96 5.03 1.64
C ILE A 14 3.74 6.03 2.77
N ARG A 15 4.81 6.52 3.41
CA ARG A 15 4.69 7.51 4.51
C ARG A 15 4.04 8.81 4.05
N ASN A 16 4.30 9.19 2.80
CA ASN A 16 3.78 10.42 2.21
C ASN A 16 2.47 10.20 1.44
N PHE A 17 1.98 8.97 1.35
CA PHE A 17 0.77 8.65 0.62
C PHE A 17 -0.46 9.06 1.44
N GLN A 18 -1.11 10.12 0.99
CA GLN A 18 -2.41 10.54 1.49
C GLN A 18 -3.50 9.93 0.63
N LEU A 19 -4.40 9.19 1.26
CA LEU A 19 -5.63 8.74 0.61
C LEU A 19 -6.48 9.98 0.33
N GLN A 20 -6.77 10.23 -0.95
CA GLN A 20 -7.75 11.26 -1.32
C GLN A 20 -9.14 10.83 -0.81
N GLN A 21 -9.97 11.83 -0.50
CA GLN A 21 -11.20 11.73 0.30
C GLN A 21 -12.22 10.70 -0.25
N ASP A 22 -12.11 10.33 -1.53
CA ASP A 22 -13.01 9.40 -2.22
C ASP A 22 -12.68 7.90 -2.00
N HIS A 23 -11.63 7.57 -1.25
CA HIS A 23 -11.22 6.19 -0.97
C HIS A 23 -11.74 5.69 0.39
N ILE A 24 -12.97 6.09 0.74
CA ILE A 24 -13.72 5.60 1.90
C ILE A 24 -13.82 4.08 1.78
N HIS A 25 -13.09 3.38 2.65
CA HIS A 25 -13.22 1.97 3.08
C HIS A 25 -11.88 1.26 3.37
N PHE A 26 -10.77 1.98 3.54
CA PHE A 26 -9.63 1.43 4.27
C PHE A 26 -9.70 1.86 5.74
N PRO A 27 -10.07 0.96 6.68
CA PRO A 27 -10.19 1.33 8.09
C PRO A 27 -8.86 1.73 8.73
N LYS A 28 -7.73 1.48 8.06
CA LYS A 28 -6.38 1.73 8.55
C LYS A 28 -5.46 2.19 7.40
N SER A 29 -4.43 2.96 7.74
CA SER A 29 -3.50 3.50 6.75
C SER A 29 -2.64 2.41 6.08
N PRO A 30 -2.12 2.63 4.87
CA PRO A 30 -1.18 1.71 4.22
C PRO A 30 0.04 1.38 5.10
N LEU A 31 0.55 2.37 5.86
CA LEU A 31 1.65 2.17 6.80
C LEU A 31 1.31 1.13 7.87
N TYR A 32 0.09 1.18 8.44
CA TYR A 32 -0.35 0.19 9.42
C TYR A 32 -0.28 -1.24 8.84
N HIS A 33 -0.75 -1.42 7.60
CA HIS A 33 -0.80 -2.74 6.96
C HIS A 33 0.59 -3.27 6.63
N ILE A 34 1.53 -2.39 6.24
CA ILE A 34 2.93 -2.75 6.02
C ILE A 34 3.60 -3.23 7.31
N GLU A 35 3.43 -2.50 8.41
CA GLU A 35 3.99 -2.92 9.70
C GLU A 35 3.40 -4.26 10.15
N LYS A 36 2.10 -4.48 9.92
CA LYS A 36 1.45 -5.76 10.22
C LYS A 36 1.93 -6.91 9.32
N ALA A 37 2.22 -6.64 8.04
CA ALA A 37 2.72 -7.65 7.10
C ALA A 37 4.15 -8.11 7.43
N LYS A 38 4.93 -7.32 8.20
CA LYS A 38 6.26 -7.75 8.69
C LYS A 38 6.19 -8.89 9.71
N THR A 39 5.10 -8.97 10.46
CA THR A 39 4.91 -9.96 11.53
C THR A 39 3.87 -11.02 11.19
N ASN A 40 3.17 -10.87 10.06
CA ASN A 40 2.17 -11.82 9.58
C ASN A 40 2.43 -12.16 8.10
N ASN A 41 2.98 -13.34 7.86
CA ASN A 41 3.33 -13.83 6.52
C ASN A 41 2.12 -14.05 5.60
N ASN A 42 0.91 -14.14 6.15
CA ASN A 42 -0.31 -14.28 5.37
C ASN A 42 -0.80 -12.93 4.84
N LEU A 43 -0.26 -11.81 5.33
CA LEU A 43 -0.61 -10.47 4.87
C LEU A 43 0.35 -10.01 3.76
N HIS A 44 -0.22 -9.67 2.61
CA HIS A 44 0.52 -9.16 1.48
C HIS A 44 0.01 -7.79 1.07
N CYS A 45 0.94 -6.83 0.98
CA CYS A 45 0.64 -5.47 0.54
C CYS A 45 1.05 -5.29 -0.93
N ILE A 46 0.15 -4.77 -1.77
CA ILE A 46 0.40 -4.47 -3.18
C ILE A 46 0.16 -2.98 -3.43
N MET A 47 1.08 -2.37 -4.15
CA MET A 47 1.04 -0.97 -4.55
C MET A 47 0.67 -0.86 -6.03
N ALA A 48 -0.20 0.09 -6.37
CA ALA A 48 -0.56 0.39 -7.75
C ALA A 48 -0.04 1.77 -8.17
N PHE A 49 0.76 1.78 -9.23
CA PHE A 49 1.30 3.01 -9.81
C PHE A 49 0.63 3.34 -11.14
N ASN A 50 0.36 4.62 -11.36
CA ASN A 50 -0.05 5.14 -12.66
C ASN A 50 1.14 5.26 -13.63
N GLN A 51 0.90 5.72 -14.85
CA GLN A 51 1.95 5.88 -15.87
C GLN A 51 3.03 6.90 -15.46
N ASN A 52 2.69 7.85 -14.58
CA ASN A 52 3.61 8.85 -14.04
C ASN A 52 4.41 8.35 -12.82
N LYS A 53 4.36 7.03 -12.52
CA LYS A 53 4.99 6.42 -11.34
C LYS A 53 4.47 7.00 -10.01
N GLN A 54 3.27 7.56 -9.99
CA GLN A 54 2.61 8.02 -8.78
C GLN A 54 1.81 6.86 -8.18
N LEU A 55 1.93 6.66 -6.87
CA LEU A 55 1.12 5.70 -6.13
C LEU A 55 -0.33 6.21 -6.13
N VAL A 56 -1.25 5.41 -6.66
CA VAL A 56 -2.68 5.78 -6.79
C VAL A 56 -3.61 4.83 -6.04
N SER A 57 -3.14 3.64 -5.67
CA SER A 57 -3.91 2.71 -4.85
C SER A 57 -2.99 1.77 -4.06
N PHE A 58 -3.54 1.22 -2.99
CA PHE A 58 -2.87 0.29 -2.09
C PHE A 58 -3.86 -0.83 -1.73
N PHE A 59 -3.41 -2.08 -1.86
CA PHE A 59 -4.22 -3.26 -1.62
C PHE A 59 -3.59 -4.13 -0.54
N VAL A 60 -4.43 -4.82 0.22
CA VAL A 60 -4.04 -5.77 1.26
C VAL A 60 -4.73 -7.09 0.97
N PHE A 61 -3.95 -8.16 0.83
CA PHE A 61 -4.45 -9.51 0.62
C PHE A 61 -4.09 -10.38 1.81
N THR A 62 -5.00 -11.28 2.16
CA THR A 62 -4.78 -12.37 3.12
C THR A 62 -4.91 -13.69 2.38
N ILE A 63 -3.92 -14.56 2.52
CA ILE A 63 -3.94 -15.93 2.00
C ILE A 63 -4.03 -16.91 3.18
#